data_AF-E2ZAM8-F1
#
_entry.id   AF-E2ZAM8-F1
#
_cell.length_a   1.000
_cell.length_b   1.000
_cell.length_c   1.000
_cell.angle_alpha   90.00
_cell.angle_beta   90.00
_cell.angle_gamma   90.00
#
_symmetry.space_group_name_H-M   'P 1'
#
loop_
_entity.id
_entity.type
_entity.pdbx_description
1 polymer ?
#
loop_
_entity_poly.entity_id
_entity_poly.type
_entity_poly.pdbx_seq_one_letter_code
_entity_poly.pdbx_strand_id
1 'polypeptide(L)'
;MSTSATPGKSAYTLLYTLGTVSLLFCAGFMIRIAWYILAGAEPLAALNFLPADYRIFAPLGLISIAAIGIFCWHKGAQLQERANHNSSGR
;
A
#
# COMPACT_ATOMS: atom_id res chain seq x y z
N MET A 1 -4.67 5.71 -32.05
CA MET A 1 -4.89 4.69 -31.01
C MET A 1 -5.62 5.37 -29.86
N SER A 2 -6.94 5.48 -29.95
CA SER A 2 -7.75 6.16 -28.93
C SER A 2 -7.90 5.21 -27.75
N THR A 3 -7.12 5.43 -26.70
CA THR A 3 -7.30 4.80 -25.40
C THR A 3 -8.62 5.30 -24.83
N SER A 4 -9.73 4.65 -25.21
CA SER A 4 -10.98 4.79 -24.47
C SER A 4 -10.71 4.22 -23.08
N ALA A 5 -10.37 5.11 -22.16
CA ALA A 5 -10.34 4.80 -20.74
C ALA A 5 -11.76 4.40 -20.36
N THR A 6 -12.06 3.11 -20.43
CA THR A 6 -13.29 2.58 -19.85
C THR A 6 -13.21 2.98 -18.38
N PRO A 7 -14.10 3.85 -17.85
CA PRO A 7 -13.91 4.47 -16.54
C PRO A 7 -13.74 3.44 -15.41
N GLY A 8 -14.23 2.20 -15.60
CA GLY A 8 -13.99 1.08 -14.70
C GLY A 8 -12.56 0.51 -14.69
N LYS A 9 -11.86 0.49 -15.85
CA LYS A 9 -10.48 -0.06 -15.95
C LYS A 9 -9.45 0.78 -15.24
N SER A 10 -9.53 2.10 -15.43
CA SER A 10 -8.61 3.03 -14.79
C SER A 10 -8.78 3.04 -13.27
N ALA A 11 -10.01 2.91 -12.77
CA ALA A 11 -10.31 2.91 -11.34
C ALA A 11 -9.66 1.73 -10.60
N TYR A 12 -9.89 0.48 -11.02
CA TYR A 12 -9.29 -0.65 -10.31
C TYR A 12 -7.75 -0.68 -10.45
N THR A 13 -7.20 -0.26 -11.59
CA THR A 13 -5.74 -0.15 -11.75
C THR A 13 -5.14 0.85 -10.77
N LEU A 14 -5.75 2.04 -10.61
CA LEU A 14 -5.29 3.03 -9.62
C LEU A 14 -5.36 2.49 -8.19
N LEU A 15 -6.45 1.80 -7.84
CA LEU A 15 -6.60 1.17 -6.52
C LEU A 15 -5.54 0.08 -6.28
N TYR A 16 -5.25 -0.75 -7.27
CA TYR A 16 -4.18 -1.74 -7.18
C TYR A 16 -2.80 -1.09 -7.07
N THR A 17 -2.49 -0.07 -7.88
CA THR A 17 -1.22 0.67 -7.79
C THR A 17 -1.05 1.31 -6.41
N LEU A 18 -2.09 1.97 -5.90
CA LEU A 18 -2.06 2.62 -4.59
C LEU A 18 -1.87 1.59 -3.47
N GLY A 19 -2.57 0.46 -3.53
CA GLY A 19 -2.41 -0.63 -2.57
C GLY A 19 -1.02 -1.26 -2.61
N THR A 20 -0.48 -1.50 -3.80
CA THR A 20 0.87 -2.05 -4.00
C THR A 20 1.95 -1.09 -3.51
N VAL A 21 1.86 0.20 -3.81
CA VAL A 21 2.80 1.22 -3.30
C VAL A 21 2.75 1.28 -1.78
N SER A 22 1.56 1.22 -1.18
CA SER A 22 1.37 1.19 0.27
C SER A 22 2.05 -0.03 0.92
N LEU A 23 1.87 -1.21 0.32
CA LEU A 23 2.49 -2.46 0.79
C LEU A 23 4.01 -2.45 0.61
N LEU A 24 4.51 -1.93 -0.52
CA LEU A 24 5.95 -1.77 -0.76
C LEU A 24 6.58 -0.82 0.26
N PHE A 25 5.89 0.26 0.62
CA PHE A 25 6.33 1.17 1.66
C PHE A 25 6.44 0.46 3.01
N CYS A 26 5.40 -0.29 3.41
CA CYS A 26 5.43 -1.09 4.64
C CYS A 26 6.56 -2.13 4.64
N ALA A 27 6.75 -2.84 3.51
CA ALA A 27 7.82 -3.82 3.37
C ALA A 27 9.21 -3.18 3.47
N GLY A 28 9.44 -2.05 2.80
CA GLY A 28 10.69 -1.30 2.89
C GLY A 28 10.98 -0.80 4.30
N PHE A 29 9.94 -0.37 5.02
CA PHE A 29 10.06 0.03 6.41
C PHE A 29 10.43 -1.15 7.32
N MET A 30 9.80 -2.31 7.13
CA MET A 30 10.12 -3.55 7.85
C MET A 30 11.56 -4.00 7.59
N ILE A 31 12.01 -3.96 6.32
CA ILE A 31 13.39 -4.28 5.95
C ILE A 31 14.37 -3.32 6.62
N ARG A 32 14.05 -2.03 6.67
CA ARG A 32 14.87 -1.03 7.37
C ARG A 32 14.97 -1.36 8.86
N ILE A 33 13.88 -1.65 9.55
CA ILE A 33 13.93 -2.06 10.96
C ILE A 33 14.78 -3.32 11.12
N ALA A 34 14.56 -4.34 10.28
CA ALA A 34 15.30 -5.60 10.32
C ALA A 34 16.81 -5.40 10.13
N TRP A 35 17.22 -4.47 9.26
CA TRP A 35 18.62 -4.10 9.08
C TRP A 35 19.24 -3.50 10.35
N TYR A 36 18.53 -2.62 11.06
CA TYR A 36 19.01 -2.05 12.32
C TYR A 36 19.11 -3.12 13.42
N ILE A 37 18.16 -4.05 13.50
CA ILE A 37 18.21 -5.19 14.42
C ILE A 37 19.43 -6.07 14.11
N LEU A 38 19.66 -6.39 12.83
CA LEU A 38 20.80 -7.19 12.39
C LEU A 38 22.14 -6.50 12.69
N ALA A 39 22.19 -5.18 12.59
CA ALA A 39 23.36 -4.36 12.92
C ALA A 39 23.57 -4.19 14.45
N GLY A 40 22.73 -4.79 15.30
CA GLY A 40 22.82 -4.67 16.76
C GLY A 40 22.45 -3.29 17.31
N ALA A 41 21.83 -2.44 16.48
CA ALA A 41 21.36 -1.12 16.87
C ALA A 41 19.94 -1.19 17.43
N GLU A 42 19.56 -0.18 18.24
CA GLU A 42 18.19 -0.09 18.73
C GLU A 42 17.20 0.01 17.55
N PRO A 43 16.13 -0.82 17.50
CA PRO A 43 15.16 -0.77 16.41
C PRO A 43 14.47 0.60 16.32
N LEU A 44 14.42 1.35 17.42
CA LEU A 44 13.94 2.73 17.44
C LEU A 44 14.83 3.70 16.63
N ALA A 45 16.12 3.37 16.43
CA ALA A 45 17.03 4.14 15.59
C ALA A 45 16.66 4.06 14.10
N ALA A 46 15.92 3.02 13.67
CA ALA A 46 15.39 2.93 12.31
C ALA A 46 14.44 4.10 11.99
N LEU A 47 13.83 4.69 13.03
CA LEU A 47 12.91 5.83 12.98
C LEU A 47 13.62 7.18 13.11
N ASN A 48 14.96 7.22 13.10
CA ASN A 48 15.69 8.48 13.29
C ASN A 48 15.38 9.56 12.24
N PHE A 49 14.82 9.17 11.10
CA PHE A 49 14.39 10.09 10.06
C PHE A 49 13.08 10.84 10.39
N LEU A 50 12.31 10.40 11.40
CA LEU A 50 11.16 11.13 11.92
C LEU A 50 11.58 12.06 13.07
N PRO A 51 10.93 13.24 13.20
CA PRO A 51 11.07 14.07 14.39
C PRO A 51 10.66 13.29 15.63
N ALA A 52 11.33 13.55 16.77
CA ALA A 52 11.19 12.77 18.00
C ALA A 52 9.73 12.60 18.43
N ASP A 53 8.92 13.65 18.34
CA ASP A 53 7.50 13.66 18.69
C ASP A 53 6.63 12.69 17.86
N TYR A 54 7.05 12.37 16.64
CA TYR A 54 6.31 11.51 15.71
C TYR A 54 6.77 10.05 15.72
N ARG A 55 7.88 9.73 16.40
CA ARG A 55 8.43 8.36 16.44
C ARG A 55 7.50 7.38 17.15
N ILE A 56 6.78 7.84 18.18
CA ILE A 56 5.78 7.05 18.90
C ILE A 56 4.58 6.69 18.00
N PHE A 57 4.23 7.59 17.06
CA PHE A 57 3.10 7.39 16.16
C PHE A 57 3.44 6.60 14.90
N ALA A 58 4.72 6.38 14.60
CA ALA A 58 5.14 5.66 13.40
C ALA A 58 4.59 4.22 13.28
N PRO A 59 4.58 3.37 14.33
CA PRO A 59 3.94 2.06 14.24
C PRO A 59 2.43 2.16 13.97
N LEU A 60 1.74 3.13 14.58
CA LEU A 60 0.33 3.41 14.30
C LEU A 60 0.11 3.84 12.84
N GLY A 61 0.98 4.71 12.33
CA GLY A 61 0.96 5.15 10.93
C GLY A 61 1.16 4.00 9.95
N LEU A 62 2.10 3.09 10.22
CA LEU A 62 2.33 1.88 9.42
C LEU A 62 1.11 0.96 9.39
N ILE A 63 0.44 0.78 10.53
CA ILE A 63 -0.79 -0.01 10.60
C ILE A 63 -1.89 0.65 9.73
N SER A 64 -2.03 1.97 9.79
CA SER A 64 -2.99 2.70 8.94
C SER A 64 -2.66 2.58 7.45
N ILE A 65 -1.40 2.72 7.06
CA ILE A 65 -0.93 2.58 5.68
C ILE A 65 -1.15 1.15 5.16
N ALA A 66 -0.88 0.14 5.99
CA ALA A 66 -1.16 -1.26 5.67
C ALA A 66 -2.67 -1.50 5.49
N ALA A 67 -3.50 -0.98 6.40
CA ALA A 67 -4.96 -1.10 6.31
C ALA A 67 -5.52 -0.45 5.05
N ILE A 68 -5.06 0.75 4.70
CA ILE A 68 -5.42 1.44 3.45
C ILE A 68 -4.98 0.60 2.24
N GLY A 69 -3.76 0.05 2.27
CA GLY A 69 -3.24 -0.77 1.18
C GLY A 69 -4.10 -2.01 0.91
N ILE A 70 -4.45 -2.73 1.97
CA ILE A 70 -5.33 -3.91 1.91
C ILE A 70 -6.72 -3.52 1.42
N PHE A 71 -7.29 -2.43 1.95
CA PHE A 71 -8.59 -1.95 1.53
C PHE A 71 -8.62 -1.57 0.05
N CYS A 72 -7.59 -0.88 -0.44
CA CYS A 72 -7.44 -0.52 -1.85
C CYS A 72 -7.35 -1.76 -2.75
N TRP A 73 -6.58 -2.77 -2.35
CA TRP A 73 -6.52 -4.05 -3.05
C TRP A 73 -7.87 -4.78 -3.08
N HIS A 74 -8.57 -4.84 -1.94
CA HIS A 74 -9.86 -5.50 -1.84
C HIS A 74 -10.93 -4.81 -2.69
N LYS A 75 -10.97 -3.47 -2.67
CA LYS A 75 -11.86 -2.68 -3.54
C LYS A 75 -11.47 -2.80 -5.02
N GLY A 76 -10.17 -2.85 -5.34
CA GLY A 76 -9.67 -3.10 -6.69
C GLY A 76 -10.13 -4.45 -7.24
N ALA A 77 -10.03 -5.51 -6.42
CA ALA A 77 -10.52 -6.85 -6.76
C ALA A 77 -12.02 -6.85 -7.06
N GLN A 78 -12.85 -6.26 -6.18
CA GLN A 78 -14.30 -6.18 -6.38
C GLN A 78 -14.68 -5.39 -7.65
N LEU A 79 -13.94 -4.32 -7.97
CA LEU A 79 -14.17 -3.53 -9.19
C LEU A 79 -13.78 -4.31 -10.45
N GLN A 80 -12.69 -5.07 -10.41
CA GLN A 80 -12.26 -5.93 -11.51
C GLN A 80 -13.24 -7.07 -11.76
N GLU A 81 -13.74 -7.73 -10.71
CA GLU A 81 -14.78 -8.77 -10.82
C GLU A 81 -16.06 -8.21 -11.44
N ARG A 82 -16.53 -7.04 -10.99
CA ARG A 82 -17.70 -6.36 -11.57
C ARG A 82 -17.49 -6.00 -13.04
N ALA A 83 -16.29 -5.53 -13.40
CA ALA A 83 -15.96 -5.21 -14.78
C ALA A 83 -15.97 -6.44 -15.70
N ASN A 84 -15.43 -7.57 -15.21
CA ASN A 84 -15.39 -8.85 -15.94
C ASN A 84 -16.78 -9.49 -16.07
N HIS A 85 -17.60 -9.44 -15.01
CA HIS A 85 -18.97 -9.95 -15.05
C HIS A 85 -19.84 -9.16 -16.04
N ASN A 86 -19.69 -7.83 -16.09
CA ASN A 86 -20.40 -7.00 -17.07
C ASN A 86 -19.93 -7.22 -18.52
N SER A 87 -18.71 -7.70 -18.77
CA SER A 87 -18.27 -8.03 -20.13
C SER A 87 -18.69 -9.44 -20.57
N SER A 88 -18.94 -10.37 -19.64
CA SER A 88 -19.35 -11.74 -19.93
C SER A 88 -20.86 -11.92 -20.15
N GLY A 89 -21.67 -10.93 -19.81
CA GLY A 89 -23.13 -10.93 -20.04
C GLY A 89 -23.58 -10.27 -21.34
N ARG A 90 -22.65 -10.00 -22.27
CA ARG A 90 -22.92 -9.46 -23.61
C ARG A 90 -22.60 -10.48 -24.69
#